data_AF-A0A354X8C0-F1
#
_entry.id   AF-A0A354X8C0-F1
#
_cell.length_a   1.000
_cell.length_b   1.000
_cell.length_c   1.000
_cell.angle_alpha   90.00
_cell.angle_beta   90.00
_cell.angle_gamma   90.00
#
_symmetry.space_group_name_H-M   'P 1'
#
loop_
_entity.id
_entity.type
_entity.pdbx_description
1 polymer ?
#
loop_
_entity_poly.entity_id
_entity_poly.type
_entity_poly.pdbx_seq_one_letter_code
_entity_poly.pdbx_strand_id
1 'polypeptide(L)'
;HQDRLSIDTRFVDSIPGKPFLQKEYKSKFEKLSRRVAANRLKQIGFPLPQETLDALTELLVKMAVVHAAGDEKTDAEMTKAVETLQHILGGENAGIESFQMDFPPADNRLDIAL
;
A
#
# COMPACT_ATOMS: atom_id res chain seq x y z
N HIS A 1 21.64 -19.13 27.49
CA HIS A 1 20.59 -18.13 27.27
C HIS A 1 20.97 -17.39 26.00
N GLN A 2 20.13 -17.43 24.96
CA GLN A 2 20.30 -16.59 23.78
C GLN A 2 19.68 -15.23 24.11
N ASP A 3 20.46 -14.17 23.95
CA ASP A 3 19.96 -12.81 24.14
C ASP A 3 19.00 -12.47 22.98
N ARG A 4 17.89 -11.79 23.29
CA ARG A 4 16.89 -11.38 22.27
C ARG A 4 16.61 -9.89 22.41
N LEU A 5 16.56 -9.19 21.28
CA LEU A 5 16.10 -7.81 21.18
C LEU A 5 14.71 -7.81 20.54
N SER A 6 13.73 -7.17 21.19
CA SER A 6 12.35 -7.00 20.72
C SER A 6 12.10 -5.52 20.48
N ILE A 7 11.67 -5.15 19.26
CA ILE A 7 11.32 -3.78 18.88
C ILE A 7 9.83 -3.76 18.51
N ASP A 8 9.07 -2.91 19.20
CA ASP A 8 7.65 -2.65 18.91
C ASP A 8 7.48 -1.20 18.45
N THR A 9 6.95 -1.00 17.24
CA THR A 9 6.61 0.34 16.73
C THR A 9 5.10 0.56 16.74
N ARG A 10 4.69 1.82 16.92
CA ARG A 10 3.27 2.21 16.97
C ARG A 10 3.06 3.53 16.24
N PHE A 11 1.91 3.67 15.59
CA PHE A 11 1.52 4.93 14.96
C PHE A 11 1.05 5.95 16.01
N VAL A 12 1.41 7.20 15.76
CA VAL A 12 0.92 8.33 16.54
C VAL A 12 -0.40 8.79 15.94
N ASP A 13 -1.51 8.36 16.55
CA ASP A 13 -2.85 8.69 16.06
C ASP A 13 -3.25 10.15 16.36
N SER A 14 -2.73 10.69 17.46
CA SER A 14 -3.04 12.03 17.93
C SER A 14 -1.89 12.66 18.71
N ILE A 15 -1.88 13.99 18.76
CA ILE A 15 -1.06 14.80 19.65
C ILE A 15 -1.93 15.89 20.28
N PRO A 16 -1.52 16.53 21.40
CA PRO A 16 -2.24 17.68 21.92
C PRO A 16 -2.50 18.73 20.84
N GLY A 17 -3.76 19.12 20.66
CA GLY A 17 -4.19 20.06 19.61
C GLY A 17 -4.47 19.43 18.24
N LYS A 18 -4.22 18.13 18.02
CA LYS A 18 -4.55 17.40 16.79
C LYS A 18 -5.05 15.97 17.08
N PRO A 19 -6.35 15.79 17.38
CA PRO A 19 -6.93 14.49 17.72
C PRO A 19 -7.08 13.53 16.53
N PHE A 20 -7.00 14.04 15.29
CA PHE A 20 -7.20 13.26 14.06
C PHE A 20 -5.93 13.20 13.20
N LEU A 21 -4.76 13.25 13.83
CA LEU A 21 -3.47 13.39 13.14
C LEU A 21 -3.28 12.29 12.09
N GLN A 22 -3.48 11.02 12.46
CA GLN A 22 -3.31 9.90 11.52
C GLN A 22 -4.27 10.00 10.33
N LYS A 23 -5.56 10.31 10.57
CA LYS A 23 -6.56 10.44 9.49
C LYS A 23 -6.21 11.57 8.53
N GLU A 24 -5.80 12.71 9.06
CA GLU A 24 -5.39 13.86 8.25
C GLU A 24 -4.16 13.56 7.38
N TYR A 25 -3.14 12.93 7.97
CA TYR A 25 -1.90 12.62 7.27
C TYR A 25 -2.07 11.44 6.30
N LYS A 26 -2.89 10.44 6.62
CA LYS A 26 -3.30 9.40 5.68
C LYS A 26 -3.94 10.01 4.44
N SER A 27 -4.90 10.92 4.60
CA SER A 27 -5.53 11.60 3.46
C SER A 27 -4.56 12.45 2.63
N LYS A 28 -3.61 13.14 3.28
CA LYS A 28 -2.55 13.88 2.58
C LYS A 28 -1.64 12.94 1.79
N PHE A 29 -1.26 11.82 2.39
CA PHE A 29 -0.40 10.82 1.78
C PHE A 29 -1.07 10.11 0.61
N GLU A 30 -2.35 9.77 0.71
CA GLU A 30 -3.14 9.23 -0.40
C GLU A 30 -3.17 10.20 -1.60
N LYS A 31 -3.40 11.49 -1.37
CA LYS A 31 -3.40 12.51 -2.43
C LYS A 31 -2.03 12.65 -3.10
N LEU A 32 -0.96 12.61 -2.31
CA LEU A 32 0.41 12.67 -2.83
C LEU A 32 0.73 11.43 -3.67
N SER A 33 0.46 10.25 -3.11
CA SER A 33 0.69 8.96 -3.76
C SER A 33 -0.07 8.87 -5.08
N ARG A 34 -1.31 9.36 -5.13
CA ARG A 34 -2.12 9.39 -6.35
C ARG A 34 -1.47 10.23 -7.44
N ARG A 35 -0.98 11.42 -7.09
CA ARG A 35 -0.30 12.31 -8.04
C ARG A 35 0.97 11.64 -8.58
N VAL A 36 1.75 11.01 -7.71
CA VAL A 36 2.98 10.30 -8.10
C VAL A 36 2.66 9.12 -9.01
N ALA A 37 1.71 8.26 -8.63
CA ALA A 37 1.30 7.09 -9.40
C ALA A 37 0.76 7.49 -10.77
N ALA A 38 -0.18 8.43 -10.85
CA ALA A 38 -0.74 8.90 -12.11
C ALA A 38 0.33 9.53 -13.03
N ASN A 39 1.29 10.28 -12.48
CA ASN A 39 2.38 10.85 -13.27
C ASN A 39 3.33 9.76 -13.80
N ARG A 40 3.65 8.75 -13.00
CA ARG A 40 4.47 7.61 -13.45
C ARG A 40 3.76 6.80 -14.53
N LEU A 41 2.46 6.55 -14.35
CA LEU A 41 1.63 5.82 -15.32
C LEU A 41 1.39 6.60 -16.62
N LYS A 42 1.56 7.93 -16.64
CA LYS A 42 1.56 8.71 -17.89
C LYS A 42 2.89 8.68 -18.62
N GLN A 43 3.96 8.24 -17.94
CA GLN A 43 5.32 8.19 -18.47
C GLN A 43 5.73 6.78 -18.95
N ILE A 44 4.92 5.76 -18.69
CA ILE A 44 5.08 4.45 -19.33
C ILE A 44 4.86 4.64 -20.82
N GLY A 45 5.84 4.25 -21.62
CA GLY A 45 6.00 4.62 -23.03
C GLY A 45 4.95 4.06 -24.00
N PHE A 46 3.76 3.71 -23.51
CA PHE A 46 2.61 3.28 -24.30
C PHE A 46 1.32 3.87 -23.70
N PRO A 47 0.37 4.31 -24.53
CA PRO A 47 -0.90 4.83 -24.05
C PRO A 47 -1.75 3.70 -23.47
N LEU A 48 -2.18 3.85 -22.22
CA LEU A 48 -3.17 3.00 -21.59
C LEU A 48 -4.57 3.63 -21.67
N PRO A 49 -5.64 2.83 -21.73
CA PRO A 49 -7.00 3.33 -21.54
C PRO A 49 -7.15 4.05 -20.20
N GLN A 50 -7.96 5.11 -20.15
CA GLN A 50 -8.15 5.91 -18.94
C GLN A 50 -8.65 5.07 -17.76
N GLU A 51 -9.54 4.11 -18.01
CA GLU A 51 -10.04 3.17 -17.01
C GLU A 51 -8.91 2.31 -16.40
N THR A 52 -7.99 1.83 -17.23
CA THR A 52 -6.81 1.08 -16.77
C THR A 52 -5.86 1.95 -15.96
N LEU A 53 -5.64 3.20 -16.40
CA LEU A 53 -4.82 4.17 -15.67
C LEU A 53 -5.40 4.46 -14.28
N ASP A 54 -6.71 4.62 -14.18
CA ASP A 54 -7.39 4.90 -12.92
C ASP A 54 -7.32 3.69 -11.99
N ALA A 55 -7.59 2.48 -12.48
CA ALA A 55 -7.49 1.25 -11.69
C ALA A 55 -6.06 0.99 -11.18
N LEU A 56 -5.05 1.15 -12.03
CA LEU A 56 -3.64 1.05 -11.63
C LEU A 56 -3.25 2.12 -10.62
N THR A 57 -3.73 3.35 -10.80
CA THR A 57 -3.47 4.44 -9.87
C THR A 57 -4.05 4.10 -8.48
N GLU A 58 -5.26 3.58 -8.41
CA GLU A 58 -5.87 3.18 -7.13
C GLU A 58 -5.09 2.06 -6.44
N LEU A 59 -4.71 1.02 -7.19
CA LEU A 59 -3.92 -0.08 -6.65
C LEU A 59 -2.60 0.43 -6.05
N LEU A 60 -1.85 1.23 -6.80
CA LEU A 60 -0.57 1.79 -6.35
C LEU A 60 -0.70 2.69 -5.13
N VAL A 61 -1.79 3.47 -5.04
CA VAL A 61 -2.07 4.31 -3.86
C VAL A 61 -2.35 3.45 -2.64
N LYS A 62 -3.15 2.39 -2.78
CA LYS A 62 -3.43 1.47 -1.67
C LYS A 62 -2.18 0.75 -1.21
N MET A 63 -1.34 0.27 -2.14
CA MET A 63 -0.05 -0.35 -1.82
C MET A 63 0.85 0.61 -1.04
N ALA A 64 0.96 1.87 -1.49
CA ALA A 64 1.77 2.86 -0.79
C ALA A 64 1.27 3.10 0.65
N VAL A 65 -0.04 3.20 0.86
CA VAL A 65 -0.65 3.44 2.18
C VAL A 65 -0.43 2.27 3.12
N VAL A 66 -0.66 1.05 2.63
CA VAL A 66 -0.48 -0.19 3.40
C VAL A 66 0.99 -0.39 3.78
N HIS A 67 1.90 -0.18 2.82
CA HIS A 67 3.34 -0.22 3.05
C HIS A 67 3.80 0.82 4.09
N ALA A 68 3.37 2.08 3.95
CA ALA A 68 3.71 3.13 4.91
C ALA A 68 3.13 2.90 6.32
N ALA A 69 2.08 2.08 6.42
CA ALA A 69 1.48 1.68 7.70
C ALA A 69 2.21 0.48 8.35
N GLY A 70 3.19 -0.15 7.70
CA GLY A 70 3.90 -1.31 8.24
C GLY A 70 3.01 -2.51 8.57
N ASP A 71 1.73 -2.48 8.18
CA ASP A 71 0.74 -3.55 8.33
C ASP A 71 0.40 -4.04 6.93
N GLU A 72 1.38 -4.69 6.30
CA GLU A 72 1.39 -5.07 4.89
C GLU A 72 0.43 -6.21 4.53
N LYS A 73 -0.63 -6.37 5.32
CA LYS A 73 -1.69 -7.31 5.06
C LYS A 73 -2.56 -6.80 3.92
N THR A 74 -2.85 -7.70 2.99
CA THR A 74 -3.88 -7.49 1.97
C THR A 74 -5.24 -7.30 2.66
N ASP A 75 -5.77 -6.08 2.63
CA ASP A 75 -7.10 -5.79 3.14
C ASP A 75 -8.18 -5.94 2.04
N ALA A 76 -9.45 -5.78 2.42
CA ALA A 76 -10.56 -5.90 1.49
C ALA A 76 -10.53 -4.84 0.37
N GLU A 77 -9.97 -3.66 0.64
CA GLU A 77 -9.86 -2.59 -0.36
C GLU A 77 -8.77 -2.90 -1.39
N MET A 78 -7.64 -3.46 -0.96
CA MET A 78 -6.58 -3.96 -1.82
C MET A 78 -7.08 -5.10 -2.71
N THR A 79 -7.79 -6.06 -2.12
CA THR A 79 -8.37 -7.19 -2.85
C THR A 79 -9.26 -6.71 -3.98
N LYS A 80 -10.17 -5.77 -3.69
CA LYS A 80 -11.06 -5.17 -4.69
C LYS A 80 -10.30 -4.41 -5.79
N ALA A 81 -9.21 -3.71 -5.45
CA ALA A 81 -8.39 -3.00 -6.43
C ALA A 81 -7.69 -3.98 -7.40
N VAL A 82 -7.19 -5.10 -6.88
CA VAL A 82 -6.58 -6.17 -7.68
C VAL A 82 -7.63 -6.86 -8.57
N GLU A 83 -8.82 -7.17 -8.03
CA GLU A 83 -9.93 -7.76 -8.81
C GLU A 83 -10.38 -6.83 -9.96
N THR A 84 -10.45 -5.52 -9.69
CA THR A 84 -10.80 -4.53 -10.72
C THR A 84 -9.75 -4.53 -11.84
N LEU A 85 -8.47 -4.60 -11.48
CA LEU A 85 -7.39 -4.64 -12.44
C LEU A 85 -7.40 -5.95 -13.27
N GLN A 86 -7.66 -7.09 -12.65
CA GLN A 86 -7.83 -8.38 -13.35
C GLN A 86 -8.93 -8.31 -14.39
N HIS A 87 -10.08 -7.74 -14.02
CA HIS A 87 -11.21 -7.61 -14.93
C HIS A 87 -10.86 -6.75 -16.15
N ILE A 88 -10.14 -5.65 -15.93
CA ILE A 88 -9.70 -4.74 -17.00
C ILE A 88 -8.65 -5.39 -17.92
N LEU A 89 -7.73 -6.18 -17.36
CA LEU A 89 -6.65 -6.82 -18.12
C LEU A 89 -7.09 -8.10 -18.85
N GLY A 90 -8.30 -8.61 -18.58
CA GLY A 90 -8.88 -9.76 -19.28
C GLY A 90 -8.09 -11.07 -19.11
N GLY A 91 -7.27 -11.18 -18.07
CA GLY A 91 -6.36 -12.30 -17.88
C GLY A 91 -6.64 -13.09 -16.60
N GLU A 92 -6.87 -14.40 -16.75
CA GLU A 92 -6.95 -15.38 -15.65
C GLU A 92 -5.64 -15.45 -14.81
N ASN A 93 -4.53 -14.89 -15.34
CA ASN A 93 -3.20 -14.95 -14.74
C ASN A 93 -2.81 -13.72 -13.91
N ALA A 94 -3.65 -12.69 -13.80
CA ALA A 94 -3.40 -11.50 -12.98
C ALA A 94 -3.95 -11.64 -11.55
N GLY A 95 -4.14 -12.89 -11.09
CA GLY A 95 -4.63 -13.28 -9.76
C GLY A 95 -3.96 -12.53 -8.61
N ILE A 96 -4.60 -12.40 -7.45
CA ILE A 96 -3.96 -11.81 -6.25
C ILE A 96 -2.69 -12.59 -5.85
N GLU A 97 -2.64 -13.86 -6.22
CA GLU A 97 -1.48 -14.75 -6.06
C GLU A 97 -0.30 -14.37 -6.97
N SER A 98 -0.53 -13.66 -8.08
CA SER A 98 0.52 -13.04 -8.90
C SER A 98 0.98 -11.69 -8.33
N PHE A 99 0.16 -11.07 -7.48
CA PHE A 99 0.47 -9.88 -6.70
C PHE A 99 0.98 -10.29 -5.31
N GLN A 100 2.04 -11.10 -5.27
CA GLN A 100 2.79 -11.27 -4.02
C GLN A 100 3.60 -10.01 -3.78
N MET A 101 3.18 -9.23 -2.78
CA MET A 101 4.00 -8.14 -2.29
C MET A 101 5.20 -8.75 -1.56
N ASP A 102 6.41 -8.50 -2.05
CA ASP A 102 7.67 -8.92 -1.41
C ASP A 102 7.98 -8.00 -0.22
N PHE A 103 7.02 -7.89 0.69
CA PHE A 103 7.22 -7.16 1.92
C PHE A 103 7.25 -8.15 3.10
N PRO A 104 8.39 -8.28 3.80
CA PRO A 104 8.56 -9.20 4.94
C PRO A 104 7.52 -8.90 6.05
N PRO A 105 7.29 -9.80 7.02
CA PRO A 105 6.17 -9.70 7.97
C PRO A 105 6.09 -8.32 8.64
N ALA A 106 4.86 -7.90 8.98
CA ALA A 106 4.51 -6.61 9.57
C ALA A 106 5.69 -5.95 10.32
N ASP A 107 6.18 -4.85 9.74
CA ASP A 107 7.35 -4.08 10.19
C ASP A 107 7.13 -3.37 11.55
N ASN A 108 6.03 -3.72 12.23
CA ASN A 108 5.68 -3.23 13.56
C ASN A 108 6.22 -4.08 14.70
N ARG A 109 6.72 -5.29 14.43
CA ARG A 109 7.32 -6.17 15.42
C ARG A 109 8.55 -6.90 14.89
N LEU A 110 9.71 -6.56 15.42
CA LEU A 110 10.99 -7.18 15.06
C LEU A 110 11.61 -7.89 16.26
N ASP A 111 11.82 -9.20 16.13
CA ASP A 111 12.55 -10.05 17.09
C ASP A 111 13.92 -10.40 16.50
N ILE A 112 15.01 -9.91 17.12
CA ILE A 112 16.39 -10.21 16.73
C ILE A 112 16.99 -11.17 17.76
N ALA A 113 17.46 -12.34 17.31
CA ALA A 113 18.28 -13.24 18.11
C ALA A 113 19.75 -12.76 18.05
N LEU A 114 20.39 -12.64 19.21
CA LEU A 114 21.79 -12.21 19.36
C LEU A 114 22.71 -13.39 19.67
#